data_AF-A0A183H2I2-F1
#
_entry.id   AF-A0A183H2I2-F1
#
_cell.length_a   1.000
_cell.length_b   1.000
_cell.length_c   1.000
_cell.angle_alpha   90.00
_cell.angle_beta   90.00
_cell.angle_gamma   90.00
#
_symmetry.space_group_name_H-M   'P 1'
#
loop_
_entity.id
_entity.type
_entity.pdbx_description
1 polymer ?
#
loop_
_entity_poly.entity_id
_entity_poly.type
_entity_poly.pdbx_seq_one_letter_code
_entity_poly.pdbx_strand_id
1 'polypeptide(L)'
;KIKKRCYRNELASLLPPPVDVEQLTWETTWKPAKQWDKRTRKEEKEIFWKFEKEGLDAEDLMFLEKAFHEMQNDGTATWNRKLYWVPPRKVPEVHLLDKPKKIGKNIYYYDDPELEGVIPHSSGCARTEGYYKLSHKEKRGVLRRPDVFLTEINEKDDEKARYLMQSTREARSMNRRLLTSMGDTSSDIFKVNQLKFRKKLIKFARSRIHGWGLYALEAIAPDEMIVEYIGQKIRPTVADEREKRYERRGMGSSYLFRIDSDNVIDATQMGNLARFINHSCQPNCYAKIVVVDGEKRIVIYSKLPISKGDEITYDYKFPIEEDKIDCLCGAPGCRGSLN
;
A
#
# COMPACT_ATOMS: atom_id res chain seq x y z
N LYS A 1 63.38 1.20 10.58
CA LYS A 1 62.64 1.93 9.52
C LYS A 1 61.14 1.68 9.71
N ILE A 2 60.45 2.60 10.38
CA ILE A 2 59.01 2.50 10.69
C ILE A 2 58.22 2.95 9.46
N LYS A 3 57.48 2.05 8.81
CA LYS A 3 56.58 2.37 7.70
C LYS A 3 55.32 3.03 8.25
N LYS A 4 55.15 4.34 8.01
CA LYS A 4 53.88 5.05 8.25
C LYS A 4 52.85 4.56 7.23
N ARG A 5 51.75 3.97 7.69
CA ARG A 5 50.56 3.69 6.88
C ARG A 5 49.93 5.02 6.45
N CYS A 6 49.86 5.25 5.14
CA CYS A 6 49.08 6.34 4.57
C CYS A 6 47.61 5.89 4.58
N TYR A 7 46.80 6.46 5.49
CA TYR A 7 45.34 6.28 5.44
C TYR A 7 44.84 7.14 4.28
N ARG A 8 44.46 6.52 3.16
CA ARG A 8 43.66 7.19 2.13
C ARG A 8 42.29 7.45 2.75
N ASN A 9 41.89 8.71 2.84
CA ASN A 9 40.54 9.11 3.23
C ASN A 9 39.55 8.66 2.15
N GLU A 10 39.01 7.44 2.26
CA GLU A 10 37.93 6.90 1.43
C GLU A 10 36.59 7.66 1.61
N LEU A 11 36.54 8.67 2.48
CA LEU A 11 35.42 9.60 2.63
C LEU A 11 35.42 10.75 1.60
N ALA A 12 36.53 11.01 0.92
CA ALA A 12 36.60 12.04 -0.12
C ALA A 12 35.84 11.65 -1.39
N SER A 13 35.67 10.35 -1.66
CA SER A 13 34.90 9.82 -2.80
C SER A 13 33.39 9.80 -2.59
N LEU A 14 32.90 10.19 -1.40
CA LEU A 14 31.47 10.36 -1.08
C LEU A 14 31.02 11.83 -1.13
N LEU A 15 31.94 12.74 -1.45
CA LEU A 15 31.60 14.12 -1.76
C LEU A 15 31.12 14.15 -3.23
N PRO A 16 29.95 14.73 -3.54
CA PRO A 16 29.65 15.03 -4.93
C PRO A 16 30.79 15.89 -5.49
N PRO A 17 31.19 15.69 -6.76
CA PRO A 17 32.20 16.54 -7.37
C PRO A 17 31.79 18.01 -7.22
N PRO A 18 32.76 18.94 -7.10
CA PRO A 18 32.47 20.36 -7.06
C PRO A 18 31.57 20.70 -8.27
N VAL A 19 30.42 21.31 -7.98
CA VAL A 19 29.48 21.72 -9.02
C VAL A 19 30.09 22.90 -9.75
N ASP A 20 30.24 22.77 -11.07
CA ASP A 20 30.73 23.85 -11.93
C ASP A 20 29.65 24.94 -12.01
N VAL A 21 29.83 25.97 -11.19
CA VAL A 21 28.88 27.09 -11.04
C VAL A 21 28.73 27.90 -12.34
N GLU A 22 29.71 27.83 -13.24
CA GLU A 22 29.65 28.53 -14.54
C GLU A 22 28.63 27.91 -15.50
N GLN A 23 28.37 26.60 -15.36
CA GLN A 23 27.42 25.85 -16.21
C GLN A 23 25.95 26.05 -15.82
N LEU A 24 25.66 26.70 -14.70
CA LEU A 24 24.30 27.04 -14.27
C LEU A 24 23.74 28.29 -14.99
N THR A 25 24.47 28.85 -15.96
CA THR A 25 24.08 30.04 -16.71
C THR A 25 23.67 29.70 -18.14
N TRP A 26 22.60 30.34 -18.63
CA TRP A 26 21.93 29.91 -19.87
C TRP A 26 22.57 30.33 -21.19
N GLU A 27 23.73 30.99 -21.25
CA GLU A 27 24.46 31.22 -22.51
C GLU A 27 25.77 31.97 -22.22
N THR A 28 26.90 31.29 -22.31
CA THR A 28 28.24 31.89 -22.22
C THR A 28 28.60 32.55 -23.56
N THR A 29 27.95 33.66 -23.85
CA THR A 29 28.56 34.73 -24.66
C THR A 29 28.89 35.86 -23.70
N TRP A 30 30.16 36.28 -23.65
CA TRP A 30 30.60 37.40 -22.84
C TRP A 30 29.75 38.63 -23.20
N LYS A 31 28.78 38.96 -22.34
CA LYS A 31 28.01 40.20 -22.38
C LYS A 31 28.66 41.12 -21.35
N PRO A 32 28.92 42.41 -21.68
CA PRO A 32 29.41 43.37 -20.72
C PRO A 32 28.50 43.34 -19.48
N ALA A 33 29.10 43.44 -18.29
CA ALA A 33 28.34 43.46 -17.04
C ALA A 33 27.22 44.50 -17.18
N LYS A 34 25.96 44.06 -17.10
CA LYS A 34 24.81 44.97 -17.14
C LYS A 34 25.04 45.97 -16.00
N GLN A 35 25.34 47.21 -16.35
CA GLN A 35 25.32 48.30 -15.40
C GLN A 35 23.86 48.66 -15.24
N TRP A 36 23.25 48.25 -14.14
CA TRP A 36 21.90 48.65 -13.79
C TRP A 36 21.95 50.01 -13.10
N ASP A 37 21.07 50.91 -13.51
CA ASP A 37 20.84 52.13 -12.75
C ASP A 37 20.34 51.79 -11.34
N LYS A 38 20.66 52.66 -10.37
CA LYS A 38 20.11 52.52 -9.01
C LYS A 38 18.59 52.58 -9.10
N ARG A 39 17.94 51.52 -8.62
CA ARG A 39 16.47 51.44 -8.57
C ARG A 39 15.90 52.62 -7.80
N THR A 40 14.78 53.13 -8.28
CA THR A 40 14.04 54.16 -7.55
C THR A 40 13.34 53.52 -6.34
N ARG A 41 13.06 54.34 -5.31
CA ARG A 41 12.35 53.88 -4.10
C ARG A 41 10.97 53.25 -4.40
N LYS A 42 10.37 53.61 -5.54
CA LYS A 42 9.09 53.04 -5.98
C LYS A 42 9.28 51.62 -6.52
N GLU A 43 10.30 51.41 -7.37
CA GLU A 43 10.65 50.09 -7.91
C GLU A 43 11.08 49.13 -6.81
N GLU A 44 11.83 49.59 -5.81
CA GLU A 44 12.18 48.76 -4.65
C GLU A 44 10.93 48.29 -3.91
N LYS A 45 9.97 49.18 -3.67
CA LYS A 45 8.69 48.82 -3.02
C LYS A 45 7.88 47.84 -3.85
N GLU A 46 7.87 47.98 -5.18
CA GLU A 46 7.18 47.05 -6.08
C GLU A 46 7.81 45.65 -6.04
N ILE A 47 9.15 45.56 -5.99
CA ILE A 47 9.87 44.29 -5.85
C ILE A 47 9.54 43.62 -4.51
N PHE A 48 9.57 44.39 -3.40
CA PHE A 48 9.20 43.85 -2.09
C PHE A 48 7.74 43.38 -2.05
N TRP A 49 6.84 44.13 -2.67
CA TRP A 49 5.42 43.74 -2.76
C TRP A 49 5.24 42.46 -3.58
N LYS A 50 5.95 42.33 -4.71
CA LYS A 50 5.92 41.13 -5.56
C LYS A 50 6.47 39.91 -4.81
N PHE A 51 7.59 40.07 -4.11
CA PHE A 51 8.16 39.01 -3.27
C PHE A 51 7.18 38.57 -2.16
N GLU A 52 6.49 39.52 -1.51
CA GLU A 52 5.53 39.21 -0.45
C GLU A 52 4.26 38.52 -0.96
N LYS A 53 3.86 38.78 -2.22
CA LYS A 53 2.65 38.23 -2.84
C LYS A 53 2.87 36.93 -3.59
N GLU A 54 3.90 36.88 -4.41
CA GLU A 54 4.17 35.79 -5.38
C GLU A 54 5.30 34.87 -4.91
N GLY A 55 6.09 35.29 -3.92
CA GLY A 55 7.24 34.54 -3.41
C GLY A 55 8.51 34.74 -4.23
N LEU A 56 9.42 33.76 -4.14
CA LEU A 56 10.68 33.71 -4.89
C LEU A 56 10.41 33.28 -6.33
N ASP A 57 10.86 34.07 -7.29
CA ASP A 57 10.78 33.68 -8.70
C ASP A 57 11.93 32.76 -9.12
N ALA A 58 11.91 32.27 -10.37
CA ALA A 58 12.92 31.33 -10.85
C ALA A 58 14.33 31.95 -10.92
N GLU A 59 14.42 33.25 -11.14
CA GLU A 59 15.68 33.98 -11.18
C GLU A 59 16.26 34.12 -9.77
N ASP A 60 15.42 34.50 -8.79
CA ASP A 60 15.79 34.57 -7.38
C ASP A 60 16.30 33.22 -6.85
N LEU A 61 15.60 32.13 -7.20
CA LEU A 61 16.01 30.78 -6.80
C LEU A 61 17.36 30.37 -7.38
N MET A 62 17.61 30.72 -8.64
CA MET A 62 18.89 30.45 -9.30
C MET A 62 20.03 31.24 -8.64
N PHE A 63 19.80 32.51 -8.27
CA PHE A 63 20.80 33.30 -7.56
C PHE A 63 21.06 32.77 -6.15
N LEU A 64 20.04 32.31 -5.43
CA LEU A 64 20.20 31.69 -4.12
C LEU A 64 20.95 30.34 -4.21
N GLU A 65 20.65 29.52 -5.23
CA GLU A 65 21.37 28.27 -5.50
C GLU A 65 22.86 28.53 -5.78
N LYS A 66 23.12 29.52 -6.64
CA LYS A 66 24.48 29.95 -6.98
C LYS A 66 25.23 30.43 -5.75
N ALA A 67 24.65 31.34 -4.96
CA ALA A 67 25.26 31.85 -3.74
C ALA A 67 25.53 30.74 -2.71
N PHE A 68 24.62 29.78 -2.57
CA PHE A 68 24.81 28.61 -1.71
C PHE A 68 26.02 27.77 -2.14
N HIS A 69 26.16 27.50 -3.44
CA HIS A 69 27.29 26.75 -3.97
C HIS A 69 28.61 27.52 -3.90
N GLU A 70 28.62 28.82 -4.16
CA GLU A 70 29.79 29.68 -4.01
C GLU A 70 30.29 29.69 -2.56
N MET A 71 29.39 29.93 -1.60
CA MET A 71 29.74 29.89 -0.17
C MET A 71 30.30 28.54 0.29
N GLN A 72 29.82 27.44 -0.30
CA GLN A 72 30.28 26.10 0.02
C GLN A 72 31.61 25.75 -0.65
N ASN A 73 31.87 26.27 -1.84
CA ASN A 73 33.13 26.09 -2.58
C ASN A 73 34.27 26.94 -1.99
N ASP A 74 33.97 28.18 -1.60
CA ASP A 74 34.95 29.12 -1.02
C ASP A 74 35.31 28.77 0.44
N GLY A 75 34.61 27.81 1.05
CA GLY A 75 34.83 27.39 2.44
C GLY A 75 34.49 28.45 3.48
N THR A 76 33.87 29.56 3.07
CA THR A 76 33.43 30.66 3.94
C THR A 76 32.27 30.25 4.85
N ALA A 77 31.52 29.22 4.44
CA ALA A 77 30.36 28.77 5.18
C ALA A 77 30.70 27.79 6.32
N THR A 78 30.49 28.23 7.57
CA THR A 78 30.65 27.43 8.79
C THR A 78 29.37 26.67 9.14
N TRP A 79 28.93 25.78 8.26
CA TRP A 79 27.77 24.95 8.54
C TRP A 79 28.12 23.86 9.58
N ASN A 80 27.33 23.75 10.65
CA ASN A 80 27.49 22.68 11.65
C ASN A 80 27.23 21.27 11.09
N ARG A 81 26.64 21.18 9.90
CA ARG A 81 26.33 19.93 9.18
C ARG A 81 26.51 20.14 7.68
N LYS A 82 26.78 19.06 6.95
CA LYS A 82 26.79 19.08 5.49
C LYS A 82 25.37 19.35 4.98
N LEU A 83 25.16 20.54 4.40
CA LEU A 83 23.89 20.94 3.77
C LEU A 83 23.93 20.63 2.27
N TYR A 84 22.74 20.47 1.70
CA TYR A 84 22.52 20.30 0.27
C TYR A 84 21.47 21.31 -0.18
N TRP A 85 21.62 21.88 -1.37
CA TRP A 85 20.58 22.70 -1.97
C TRP A 85 19.36 21.83 -2.24
N VAL A 86 18.19 22.29 -1.77
CA VAL A 86 16.91 21.68 -2.07
C VAL A 86 16.05 22.80 -2.63
N PRO A 87 15.72 22.79 -3.93
CA PRO A 87 14.86 23.82 -4.48
C PRO A 87 13.52 23.82 -3.73
N PRO A 88 12.96 25.00 -3.41
CA PRO A 88 11.69 25.06 -2.72
C PRO A 88 10.62 24.34 -3.54
N ARG A 89 9.87 23.47 -2.86
CA ARG A 89 8.75 22.78 -3.50
C ARG A 89 7.73 23.83 -3.90
N LYS A 90 7.32 23.82 -5.18
CA LYS A 90 6.14 24.57 -5.60
C LYS A 90 4.99 24.15 -4.69
N VAL A 91 4.45 25.10 -3.94
CA VAL A 91 3.24 24.86 -3.15
C VAL A 91 2.14 24.61 -4.20
N PRO A 92 1.44 23.47 -4.15
CA PRO A 92 0.33 23.24 -5.07
C PRO A 92 -0.69 24.37 -4.88
N GLU A 93 -1.07 25.02 -5.98
CA GLU A 93 -2.12 26.03 -5.94
C GLU A 93 -3.41 25.38 -5.46
N VAL A 94 -3.90 25.84 -4.31
CA VAL A 94 -5.19 25.42 -3.79
C VAL A 94 -6.26 26.09 -4.65
N HIS A 95 -6.80 25.35 -5.60
CA HIS A 95 -7.86 25.83 -6.49
C HIS A 95 -9.18 25.92 -5.71
N LEU A 96 -9.36 27.03 -4.99
CA LEU A 96 -10.63 27.38 -4.38
C LEU A 96 -11.60 27.81 -5.48
N LEU A 97 -12.81 27.24 -5.45
CA LEU A 97 -13.87 27.67 -6.33
C LEU A 97 -14.42 29.01 -5.83
N ASP A 98 -14.49 30.02 -6.70
CA ASP A 98 -15.15 31.31 -6.40
C ASP A 98 -16.61 31.13 -6.00
N LYS A 99 -17.26 30.07 -6.49
CA LYS A 99 -18.62 29.66 -6.12
C LYS A 99 -18.65 28.17 -5.82
N PRO A 100 -19.24 27.76 -4.68
CA PRO A 100 -19.30 26.35 -4.33
C PRO A 100 -20.09 25.54 -5.37
N LYS A 101 -19.53 24.42 -5.81
CA LYS A 101 -20.14 23.52 -6.80
C LYS A 101 -21.00 22.49 -6.08
N LYS A 102 -22.30 22.45 -6.38
CA LYS A 102 -23.22 21.46 -5.80
C LYS A 102 -23.34 20.25 -6.72
N ILE A 103 -22.94 19.08 -6.24
CA ILE A 103 -23.12 17.79 -6.95
C ILE A 103 -23.99 16.90 -6.05
N GLY A 104 -25.23 16.65 -6.46
CA GLY A 104 -26.22 15.93 -5.65
C GLY A 104 -26.54 16.66 -4.34
N LYS A 105 -26.29 15.99 -3.19
CA LYS A 105 -26.47 16.57 -1.85
C LYS A 105 -25.21 17.28 -1.31
N ASN A 106 -24.08 17.18 -2.01
CA ASN A 106 -22.79 17.65 -1.51
C ASN A 106 -22.41 19.00 -2.12
N ILE A 107 -21.68 19.82 -1.33
CA ILE A 107 -21.20 21.15 -1.72
C ILE A 107 -19.68 21.12 -1.71
N TYR A 108 -19.08 21.30 -2.88
CA TYR A 108 -17.63 21.32 -3.07
C TYR A 108 -17.12 22.75 -3.10
N TYR A 109 -16.03 23.01 -2.38
CA TYR A 109 -15.38 24.32 -2.28
C TYR A 109 -14.05 24.40 -3.04
N TYR A 110 -13.54 23.26 -3.54
CA TYR A 110 -12.28 23.13 -4.24
C TYR A 110 -12.48 22.48 -5.60
N ASP A 111 -11.76 22.95 -6.62
CA ASP A 111 -11.74 22.37 -7.97
C ASP A 111 -10.64 21.32 -8.06
N ASP A 112 -10.83 20.22 -7.34
CA ASP A 112 -9.87 19.12 -7.29
C ASP A 112 -10.57 17.81 -7.70
N PRO A 113 -10.26 17.26 -8.89
CA PRO A 113 -10.80 15.98 -9.33
C PRO A 113 -10.52 14.83 -8.35
N GLU A 114 -9.43 14.89 -7.57
CA GLU A 114 -9.09 13.89 -6.56
C GLU A 114 -9.92 14.02 -5.27
N LEU A 115 -10.76 15.06 -5.14
CA LEU A 115 -11.74 15.21 -4.06
C LEU A 115 -13.16 14.81 -4.48
N GLU A 116 -13.35 14.33 -5.71
CA GLU A 116 -14.66 13.83 -6.15
C GLU A 116 -15.09 12.64 -5.28
N GLY A 117 -16.28 12.74 -4.66
CA GLY A 117 -16.76 11.76 -3.69
C GLY A 117 -16.22 11.89 -2.25
N VAL A 118 -15.29 12.81 -1.98
CA VAL A 118 -14.85 13.12 -0.60
C VAL A 118 -15.85 14.06 0.07
N ILE A 119 -16.35 13.69 1.25
CA ILE A 119 -17.31 14.47 2.03
C ILE A 119 -16.54 15.56 2.79
N PRO A 120 -16.84 16.85 2.55
CA PRO A 120 -16.18 17.94 3.26
C PRO A 120 -16.61 17.99 4.73
N HIS A 121 -15.70 18.41 5.60
CA HIS A 121 -16.00 18.69 7.00
C HIS A 121 -17.00 19.85 7.10
N SER A 122 -17.95 19.73 8.03
CA SER A 122 -19.04 20.70 8.21
C SER A 122 -18.54 22.07 8.64
N SER A 123 -17.49 22.12 9.45
CA SER A 123 -16.82 23.36 9.88
C SER A 123 -15.78 23.87 8.88
N GLY A 124 -15.57 23.16 7.76
CA GLY A 124 -14.52 23.43 6.79
C GLY A 124 -13.12 22.95 7.19
N CYS A 125 -12.89 22.55 8.45
CA CYS A 125 -11.58 22.09 8.91
C CYS A 125 -11.68 20.99 9.97
N ALA A 126 -11.10 19.82 9.69
CA ALA A 126 -11.04 18.68 10.61
C ALA A 126 -10.45 19.02 12.00
N ARG A 127 -9.57 20.04 12.09
CA ARG A 127 -8.94 20.47 13.36
C ARG A 127 -9.89 21.21 14.29
N THR A 128 -11.01 21.70 13.75
CA THR A 128 -12.03 22.45 14.51
C THR A 128 -13.20 21.56 14.96
N GLU A 129 -13.28 20.34 14.44
CA GLU A 129 -14.27 19.35 14.85
C GLU A 129 -13.68 18.45 15.96
N GLY A 130 -14.51 18.05 16.92
CA GLY A 130 -14.10 17.10 17.96
C GLY A 130 -13.94 15.67 17.43
N TYR A 131 -13.63 14.71 18.30
CA TYR A 131 -13.62 13.30 17.90
C TYR A 131 -15.05 12.77 17.74
N TYR A 132 -15.39 12.31 16.55
CA TYR A 132 -16.67 11.65 16.25
C TYR A 132 -16.44 10.28 15.59
N LYS A 133 -17.36 9.35 15.84
CA LYS A 133 -17.31 8.02 15.22
C LYS A 133 -18.00 8.07 13.87
N LEU A 134 -17.24 7.77 12.82
CA LEU A 134 -17.78 7.53 11.49
C LEU A 134 -18.04 6.04 11.25
N SER A 135 -19.16 5.73 10.61
CA SER A 135 -19.45 4.40 10.09
C SER A 135 -18.42 4.01 9.01
N HIS A 136 -18.30 2.70 8.73
CA HIS A 136 -17.36 2.25 7.71
C HIS A 136 -17.74 2.75 6.31
N LYS A 137 -19.04 2.94 6.06
CA LYS A 137 -19.59 3.53 4.83
C LYS A 137 -19.17 5.00 4.68
N GLU A 138 -19.29 5.79 5.73
CA GLU A 138 -18.87 7.20 5.72
C GLU A 138 -17.35 7.36 5.62
N LYS A 139 -16.57 6.50 6.30
CA LYS A 139 -15.10 6.51 6.21
C LYS A 139 -14.59 6.31 4.78
N ARG A 140 -15.32 5.58 3.92
CA ARG A 140 -14.96 5.43 2.50
C ARG A 140 -15.12 6.73 1.72
N GLY A 141 -16.07 7.58 2.10
CA GLY A 141 -16.28 8.89 1.51
C GLY A 141 -15.44 10.00 2.16
N VAL A 142 -14.65 9.74 3.20
CA VAL A 142 -13.82 10.80 3.85
C VAL A 142 -12.33 10.57 3.56
N LEU A 143 -11.89 9.32 3.40
CA LEU A 143 -10.52 9.05 2.97
C LEU A 143 -10.37 9.24 1.46
N ARG A 144 -9.46 10.13 1.05
CA ARG A 144 -8.81 10.04 -0.27
C ARG A 144 -8.21 8.64 -0.40
N ARG A 145 -8.78 7.82 -1.27
CA ARG A 145 -8.18 6.56 -1.69
C ARG A 145 -7.97 6.69 -3.19
N PRO A 146 -6.72 6.63 -3.69
CA PRO A 146 -6.46 6.63 -5.12
C PRO A 146 -7.36 5.61 -5.82
N ASP A 147 -7.98 5.97 -6.93
CA ASP A 147 -8.80 5.03 -7.72
C ASP A 147 -7.98 3.81 -8.13
N VAL A 148 -6.71 4.05 -8.45
CA VAL A 148 -5.71 3.01 -8.65
C VAL A 148 -5.01 2.75 -7.32
N PHE A 149 -5.60 1.91 -6.47
CA PHE A 149 -4.87 1.33 -5.34
C PHE A 149 -4.03 0.17 -5.88
N LEU A 150 -3.05 0.49 -6.72
CA LEU A 150 -1.87 -0.36 -6.79
C LEU A 150 -1.28 -0.25 -5.39
N THR A 151 -1.40 -1.29 -4.57
CA THR A 151 -0.47 -1.43 -3.46
C THR A 151 0.89 -1.42 -4.12
N GLU A 152 1.58 -0.27 -4.09
CA GLU A 152 2.91 -0.14 -4.67
C GLU A 152 3.74 -1.26 -4.08
N ILE A 153 4.02 -2.26 -4.91
CA ILE A 153 4.85 -3.37 -4.48
C ILE A 153 6.25 -2.79 -4.56
N ASN A 154 6.75 -2.38 -3.39
CA ASN A 154 8.07 -1.82 -3.24
C ASN A 154 9.08 -2.74 -3.96
N GLU A 155 10.09 -2.18 -4.64
CA GLU A 155 11.15 -2.93 -5.30
C GLU A 155 11.75 -4.02 -4.39
N LYS A 156 11.84 -3.74 -3.08
CA LYS A 156 12.28 -4.70 -2.07
C LYS A 156 11.31 -5.88 -1.87
N ASP A 157 10.00 -5.64 -1.91
CA ASP A 157 8.99 -6.69 -1.82
C ASP A 157 8.97 -7.54 -3.09
N ASP A 158 9.22 -6.90 -4.23
CA ASP A 158 9.38 -7.54 -5.53
C ASP A 158 10.60 -8.46 -5.58
N GLU A 159 11.75 -7.99 -5.09
CA GLU A 159 12.98 -8.77 -5.01
C GLU A 159 12.82 -9.97 -4.06
N LYS A 160 12.19 -9.75 -2.89
CA LYS A 160 11.82 -10.85 -1.98
C LYS A 160 10.88 -11.85 -2.62
N ALA A 161 9.88 -11.38 -3.37
CA ALA A 161 8.94 -12.27 -4.06
C ALA A 161 9.67 -13.12 -5.12
N ARG A 162 10.58 -12.53 -5.91
CA ARG A 162 11.39 -13.28 -6.89
C ARG A 162 12.27 -14.34 -6.22
N TYR A 163 12.98 -13.96 -5.16
CA TYR A 163 13.81 -14.91 -4.40
C TYR A 163 12.98 -16.05 -3.81
N LEU A 164 11.83 -15.73 -3.21
CA LEU A 164 10.92 -16.72 -2.63
C LEU A 164 10.30 -17.62 -3.71
N MET A 165 10.01 -17.08 -4.90
CA MET A 165 9.51 -17.86 -6.04
C MET A 165 10.54 -18.89 -6.49
N GLN A 166 11.81 -18.48 -6.62
CA GLN A 166 12.91 -19.37 -6.98
C GLN A 166 13.12 -20.46 -5.92
N SER A 167 13.18 -20.08 -4.64
CA SER A 167 13.29 -21.02 -3.53
C SER A 167 12.11 -22.01 -3.47
N THR A 168 10.88 -21.55 -3.71
CA THR A 168 9.70 -22.42 -3.70
C THR A 168 9.74 -23.42 -4.86
N ARG A 169 10.19 -22.99 -6.05
CA ARG A 169 10.38 -23.88 -7.21
C ARG A 169 11.45 -24.94 -6.95
N GLU A 170 12.57 -24.57 -6.32
CA GLU A 170 13.64 -25.49 -5.93
C GLU A 170 13.17 -26.48 -4.86
N ALA A 171 12.43 -26.00 -3.84
CA ALA A 171 11.85 -26.85 -2.80
C ALA A 171 10.85 -27.88 -3.36
N ARG A 172 10.01 -27.49 -4.34
CA ARG A 172 9.11 -28.43 -5.04
C ARG A 172 9.89 -29.51 -5.78
N SER A 173 10.97 -29.13 -6.48
CA SER A 173 11.84 -30.07 -7.20
C SER A 173 12.53 -31.05 -6.23
N MET A 174 13.10 -30.54 -5.13
CA MET A 174 13.72 -31.37 -4.10
C MET A 174 12.73 -32.32 -3.43
N ASN A 175 11.53 -31.83 -3.09
CA ASN A 175 10.51 -32.68 -2.45
C ASN A 175 10.05 -33.79 -3.40
N ARG A 176 9.85 -33.50 -4.70
CA ARG A 176 9.53 -34.52 -5.71
C ARG A 176 10.63 -35.59 -5.79
N ARG A 177 11.90 -35.19 -5.74
CA ARG A 177 13.04 -36.13 -5.70
C ARG A 177 13.02 -36.98 -4.43
N LEU A 178 12.81 -36.37 -3.26
CA LEU A 178 12.74 -37.06 -1.98
C LEU A 178 11.62 -38.11 -1.94
N LEU A 179 10.42 -37.75 -2.42
CA LEU A 179 9.30 -38.68 -2.56
C LEU A 179 9.62 -39.83 -3.53
N THR A 180 10.34 -39.55 -4.62
CA THR A 180 10.73 -40.59 -5.59
C THR A 180 11.81 -41.53 -5.01
N SER A 181 12.73 -41.02 -4.18
CA SER A 181 13.80 -41.83 -3.57
C SER A 181 13.34 -42.69 -2.38
N MET A 182 12.29 -42.28 -1.66
CA MET A 182 11.86 -42.96 -0.43
C MET A 182 10.86 -44.10 -0.66
N GLY A 183 10.26 -44.22 -1.85
CA GLY A 183 9.30 -45.28 -2.14
C GLY A 183 8.09 -45.31 -1.18
N ASP A 184 7.44 -46.47 -1.06
CA ASP A 184 6.20 -46.69 -0.28
C ASP A 184 6.48 -47.02 1.21
N THR A 185 7.67 -46.69 1.74
CA THR A 185 8.02 -46.95 3.14
C THR A 185 7.32 -45.94 4.05
N SER A 186 6.05 -46.24 4.32
CA SER A 186 5.11 -45.49 5.13
C SER A 186 5.64 -45.24 6.55
N SER A 187 6.01 -43.99 6.81
CA SER A 187 5.98 -43.44 8.16
C SER A 187 5.32 -42.07 8.08
N ASP A 188 4.25 -41.88 8.85
CA ASP A 188 3.43 -40.64 8.88
C ASP A 188 4.24 -39.38 9.19
N ILE A 189 5.47 -39.55 9.72
CA ILE A 189 6.45 -38.51 10.02
C ILE A 189 6.87 -37.72 8.75
N PHE A 190 6.82 -38.35 7.56
CA PHE A 190 7.21 -37.73 6.29
C PHE A 190 6.05 -37.47 5.32
N LYS A 191 4.79 -37.59 5.76
CA LYS A 191 3.64 -37.14 4.97
C LYS A 191 3.60 -35.62 4.93
N VAL A 192 4.47 -35.03 4.13
CA VAL A 192 4.54 -33.59 3.99
C VAL A 192 3.24 -33.12 3.35
N ASN A 193 2.52 -32.19 4.01
CA ASN A 193 1.25 -31.68 3.50
C ASN A 193 1.44 -31.21 2.04
N GLN A 194 0.92 -32.00 1.10
CA GLN A 194 1.13 -31.81 -0.34
C GLN A 194 0.65 -30.43 -0.83
N LEU A 195 -0.33 -29.85 -0.11
CA LEU A 195 -0.90 -28.54 -0.39
C LEU A 195 0.04 -27.39 0.03
N LYS A 196 0.88 -27.58 1.05
CA LYS A 196 1.78 -26.50 1.55
C LYS A 196 2.77 -26.01 0.50
N PHE A 197 3.21 -26.87 -0.41
CA PHE A 197 4.21 -26.51 -1.43
C PHE A 197 3.61 -25.92 -2.70
N ARG A 198 2.29 -26.05 -2.90
CA ARG A 198 1.59 -25.52 -4.07
C ARG A 198 0.99 -24.13 -3.82
N LYS A 199 1.20 -23.55 -2.63
CA LYS A 199 0.74 -22.19 -2.32
C LYS A 199 1.39 -21.14 -3.22
N LYS A 200 0.60 -20.14 -3.59
CA LYS A 200 1.03 -18.96 -4.35
C LYS A 200 1.62 -17.89 -3.42
N LEU A 201 2.38 -16.97 -3.99
CA LEU A 201 2.94 -15.83 -3.26
C LEU A 201 1.86 -14.76 -3.05
N ILE A 202 1.59 -14.48 -1.78
CA ILE A 202 0.55 -13.55 -1.36
C ILE A 202 1.06 -12.61 -0.28
N LYS A 203 0.55 -11.37 -0.27
CA LYS A 203 0.89 -10.32 0.68
C LYS A 203 -0.34 -9.94 1.50
N PHE A 204 -0.13 -9.75 2.79
CA PHE A 204 -1.13 -9.15 3.68
C PHE A 204 -0.97 -7.63 3.67
N ALA A 205 -2.04 -6.91 3.33
CA ALA A 205 -2.03 -5.44 3.29
C ALA A 205 -3.42 -4.88 3.62
N ARG A 206 -3.53 -3.56 3.74
CA ARG A 206 -4.79 -2.89 4.07
C ARG A 206 -5.75 -3.00 2.89
N SER A 207 -6.98 -3.48 3.15
CA SER A 207 -7.99 -3.70 2.11
C SER A 207 -8.85 -2.47 1.84
N ARG A 208 -9.36 -2.36 0.60
CA ARG A 208 -10.42 -1.41 0.25
C ARG A 208 -11.78 -1.81 0.83
N ILE A 209 -12.04 -3.12 0.90
CA ILE A 209 -13.33 -3.71 1.26
C ILE A 209 -13.54 -3.63 2.76
N HIS A 210 -12.67 -4.28 3.52
CA HIS A 210 -12.78 -4.34 4.97
C HIS A 210 -11.43 -4.59 5.58
N GLY A 211 -11.06 -3.78 6.57
CA GLY A 211 -9.91 -4.11 7.41
C GLY A 211 -8.64 -4.38 6.59
N TRP A 212 -8.21 -5.64 6.65
CA TRP A 212 -7.05 -6.16 5.94
C TRP A 212 -7.49 -7.13 4.85
N GLY A 213 -6.66 -7.27 3.82
CA GLY A 213 -6.90 -8.14 2.67
C GLY A 213 -5.65 -8.90 2.26
N LEU A 214 -5.82 -9.87 1.37
CA LEU A 214 -4.72 -10.58 0.73
C LEU A 214 -4.58 -10.16 -0.73
N TYR A 215 -3.33 -9.92 -1.14
CA TYR A 215 -2.98 -9.46 -2.47
C TYR A 215 -2.03 -10.45 -3.13
N ALA A 216 -2.20 -10.67 -4.43
CA ALA A 216 -1.31 -11.55 -5.20
C ALA A 216 0.04 -10.86 -5.45
N LEU A 217 1.16 -11.53 -5.16
CA LEU A 217 2.52 -11.04 -5.47
C LEU A 217 3.06 -11.58 -6.80
N GLU A 218 2.34 -12.52 -7.40
CA GLU A 218 2.63 -13.10 -8.71
C GLU A 218 1.33 -13.16 -9.53
N ALA A 219 1.45 -13.28 -10.85
CA ALA A 219 0.29 -13.53 -11.69
C ALA A 219 -0.20 -14.97 -11.46
N ILE A 220 -1.51 -15.14 -11.28
CA ILE A 220 -2.15 -16.44 -11.02
C ILE A 220 -3.10 -16.73 -12.18
N ALA A 221 -2.91 -17.87 -12.83
CA ALA A 221 -3.77 -18.31 -13.93
C ALA A 221 -5.13 -18.79 -13.38
N PRO A 222 -6.20 -18.86 -14.20
CA PRO A 222 -7.47 -19.45 -13.76
C PRO A 222 -7.29 -20.93 -13.33
N ASP A 223 -8.14 -21.37 -12.41
CA ASP A 223 -8.19 -22.73 -11.85
C ASP A 223 -6.91 -23.20 -11.14
N GLU A 224 -6.08 -22.27 -10.69
CA GLU A 224 -4.88 -22.56 -9.90
C GLU A 224 -5.17 -22.52 -8.40
N MET A 225 -4.53 -23.44 -7.67
CA MET A 225 -4.54 -23.42 -6.21
C MET A 225 -3.77 -22.19 -5.70
N ILE A 226 -4.40 -21.41 -4.81
CA ILE A 226 -3.78 -20.23 -4.19
C ILE A 226 -3.27 -20.59 -2.80
N VAL A 227 -4.18 -20.96 -1.89
CA VAL A 227 -3.86 -21.21 -0.48
C VAL A 227 -4.90 -22.13 0.15
N GLU A 228 -4.46 -22.99 1.06
CA GLU A 228 -5.34 -23.77 1.93
C GLU A 228 -5.91 -22.88 3.05
N TYR A 229 -7.18 -23.00 3.38
CA TYR A 229 -7.75 -22.33 4.56
C TYR A 229 -7.52 -23.20 5.79
N ILE A 230 -6.60 -22.77 6.66
CA ILE A 230 -6.16 -23.55 7.82
C ILE A 230 -6.74 -22.94 9.10
N GLY A 231 -7.30 -23.80 9.94
CA GLY A 231 -7.74 -23.47 11.29
C GLY A 231 -8.00 -24.72 12.14
N GLN A 232 -8.58 -24.53 13.31
CA GLN A 232 -8.94 -25.63 14.19
C GLN A 232 -10.24 -26.30 13.71
N LYS A 233 -10.21 -27.61 13.48
CA LYS A 233 -11.41 -28.40 13.18
C LYS A 233 -12.24 -28.62 14.45
N ILE A 234 -13.49 -28.18 14.42
CA ILE A 234 -14.44 -28.24 15.53
C ILE A 234 -15.81 -28.75 15.06
N ARG A 235 -16.62 -29.24 16.00
CA ARG A 235 -18.02 -29.62 15.73
C ARG A 235 -18.92 -28.37 15.67
N PRO A 236 -20.03 -28.39 14.92
CA PRO A 236 -20.97 -27.27 14.81
C PRO A 236 -21.45 -26.74 16.18
N THR A 237 -21.79 -27.63 17.11
CA THR A 237 -22.24 -27.24 18.46
C THR A 237 -21.19 -26.40 19.22
N VAL A 238 -19.91 -26.71 19.02
CA VAL A 238 -18.80 -25.93 19.60
C VAL A 238 -18.60 -24.62 18.85
N ALA A 239 -18.83 -24.60 17.54
CA ALA A 239 -18.75 -23.39 16.72
C ALA A 239 -19.80 -22.36 17.19
N ASP A 240 -21.05 -22.78 17.41
CA ASP A 240 -22.13 -21.92 17.88
C ASP A 240 -21.82 -21.32 19.27
N GLU A 241 -21.25 -22.12 20.17
CA GLU A 241 -20.84 -21.64 21.50
C GLU A 241 -19.68 -20.62 21.41
N ARG A 242 -18.73 -20.87 20.51
CA ARG A 242 -17.59 -19.97 20.27
C ARG A 242 -18.04 -18.67 19.64
N GLU A 243 -18.95 -18.71 18.68
CA GLU A 243 -19.53 -17.52 18.05
C GLU A 243 -20.16 -16.60 19.10
N LYS A 244 -21.06 -17.13 19.94
CA LYS A 244 -21.67 -16.39 21.07
C LYS A 244 -20.63 -15.86 22.07
N ARG A 245 -19.51 -16.57 22.25
CA ARG A 245 -18.42 -16.12 23.14
C ARG A 245 -17.62 -14.98 22.50
N TYR A 246 -17.37 -15.04 21.20
CA TYR A 246 -16.65 -14.01 20.46
C TYR A 246 -17.46 -12.72 20.36
N GLU A 247 -18.76 -12.85 20.10
CA GLU A 247 -19.71 -11.74 20.11
C GLU A 247 -19.75 -11.04 21.48
N ARG A 248 -19.89 -11.79 22.58
CA ARG A 248 -19.84 -11.23 23.96
C ARG A 248 -18.53 -10.53 24.31
N ARG A 249 -17.43 -10.93 23.68
CA ARG A 249 -16.12 -10.26 23.84
C ARG A 249 -15.98 -9.01 22.96
N GLY A 250 -16.97 -8.69 22.13
CA GLY A 250 -16.92 -7.60 21.17
C GLY A 250 -16.03 -7.91 19.96
N MET A 251 -15.71 -9.18 19.70
CA MET A 251 -14.99 -9.58 18.49
C MET A 251 -16.01 -9.77 17.36
N GLY A 252 -16.38 -8.66 16.71
CA GLY A 252 -17.35 -8.63 15.61
C GLY A 252 -16.85 -9.24 14.29
N SER A 253 -15.95 -10.21 14.32
CA SER A 253 -15.47 -10.93 13.13
C SER A 253 -15.25 -12.40 13.50
N SER A 254 -16.19 -13.26 13.09
CA SER A 254 -16.10 -14.71 13.22
C SER A 254 -15.38 -15.29 12.00
N TYR A 255 -14.32 -16.09 12.22
CA TYR A 255 -13.52 -16.72 11.15
C TYR A 255 -13.86 -18.21 11.04
N LEU A 256 -15.16 -18.51 10.95
CA LEU A 256 -15.72 -19.86 10.90
C LEU A 256 -16.02 -20.25 9.45
N PHE A 257 -15.56 -21.43 9.03
CA PHE A 257 -15.80 -21.98 7.69
C PHE A 257 -16.42 -23.37 7.82
N ARG A 258 -17.66 -23.54 7.34
CA ARG A 258 -18.35 -24.85 7.36
C ARG A 258 -17.85 -25.74 6.22
N ILE A 259 -17.35 -26.93 6.55
CA ILE A 259 -16.93 -27.94 5.55
C ILE A 259 -18.14 -28.83 5.21
N ASP A 260 -18.79 -29.36 6.22
CA ASP A 260 -19.94 -30.24 6.10
C ASP A 260 -20.87 -30.06 7.31
N SER A 261 -21.87 -30.94 7.43
CA SER A 261 -22.84 -30.93 8.54
C SER A 261 -22.19 -31.10 9.92
N ASP A 262 -21.01 -31.72 10.00
CA ASP A 262 -20.43 -32.20 11.25
C ASP A 262 -19.09 -31.54 11.58
N ASN A 263 -18.52 -30.77 10.65
CA ASN A 263 -17.19 -30.20 10.76
C ASN A 263 -17.16 -28.73 10.30
N VAL A 264 -16.63 -27.88 11.18
CA VAL A 264 -16.38 -26.46 10.96
C VAL A 264 -14.91 -26.18 11.23
N ILE A 265 -14.28 -25.31 10.45
CA ILE A 265 -12.92 -24.83 10.68
C ILE A 265 -12.99 -23.43 11.30
N ASP A 266 -12.38 -23.27 12.48
CA ASP A 266 -12.25 -22.01 13.18
C ASP A 266 -10.82 -21.48 13.07
N ALA A 267 -10.64 -20.35 12.38
CA ALA A 267 -9.36 -19.68 12.18
C ALA A 267 -9.17 -18.42 13.07
N THR A 268 -10.05 -18.24 14.07
CA THR A 268 -10.07 -17.01 14.90
C THR A 268 -8.80 -16.88 15.73
N GLN A 269 -8.41 -17.94 16.45
CA GLN A 269 -7.21 -17.95 17.29
C GLN A 269 -6.02 -18.63 16.61
N MET A 270 -6.26 -19.76 15.94
CA MET A 270 -5.24 -20.56 15.28
C MET A 270 -5.60 -20.71 13.81
N GLY A 271 -4.83 -20.09 12.92
CA GLY A 271 -5.07 -20.19 11.48
C GLY A 271 -3.92 -19.60 10.66
N ASN A 272 -4.11 -19.52 9.35
CA ASN A 272 -3.15 -18.92 8.43
C ASN A 272 -3.67 -17.61 7.83
N LEU A 273 -2.92 -17.04 6.87
CA LEU A 273 -3.26 -15.78 6.22
C LEU A 273 -4.60 -15.84 5.46
N ALA A 274 -5.08 -17.02 5.06
CA ALA A 274 -6.31 -17.19 4.29
C ALA A 274 -7.57 -16.64 4.98
N ARG A 275 -7.55 -16.47 6.32
CA ARG A 275 -8.64 -15.83 7.08
C ARG A 275 -8.88 -14.36 6.71
N PHE A 276 -7.93 -13.73 6.03
CA PHE A 276 -8.00 -12.33 5.61
C PHE A 276 -8.45 -12.14 4.15
N ILE A 277 -8.90 -13.20 3.48
CA ILE A 277 -9.49 -13.08 2.14
C ILE A 277 -10.90 -12.53 2.32
N ASN A 278 -11.16 -11.35 1.77
CA ASN A 278 -12.43 -10.66 1.93
C ASN A 278 -13.54 -11.18 1.02
N HIS A 279 -14.78 -10.83 1.38
CA HIS A 279 -15.93 -11.07 0.54
C HIS A 279 -15.97 -10.13 -0.67
N SER A 280 -16.32 -10.67 -1.83
CA SER A 280 -16.81 -9.89 -2.97
C SER A 280 -18.05 -10.55 -3.60
N CYS A 281 -19.03 -9.75 -4.00
CA CYS A 281 -20.17 -10.22 -4.78
C CYS A 281 -19.78 -10.59 -6.22
N GLN A 282 -18.65 -10.05 -6.71
CA GLN A 282 -18.02 -10.44 -7.97
C GLN A 282 -16.61 -10.95 -7.67
N PRO A 283 -16.48 -12.19 -7.15
CA PRO A 283 -15.20 -12.70 -6.68
C PRO A 283 -14.31 -13.16 -7.83
N ASN A 284 -13.00 -13.05 -7.63
CA ASN A 284 -11.98 -13.64 -8.52
C ASN A 284 -11.57 -15.06 -8.09
N CYS A 285 -11.97 -15.51 -6.89
CA CYS A 285 -11.66 -16.84 -6.37
C CYS A 285 -12.91 -17.60 -5.92
N TYR A 286 -12.77 -18.92 -5.77
CA TYR A 286 -13.78 -19.77 -5.16
C TYR A 286 -13.12 -20.76 -4.19
N ALA A 287 -13.86 -21.17 -3.17
CA ALA A 287 -13.43 -22.20 -2.24
C ALA A 287 -13.91 -23.57 -2.71
N LYS A 288 -13.03 -24.58 -2.62
CA LYS A 288 -13.33 -25.98 -2.95
C LYS A 288 -12.90 -26.88 -1.80
N ILE A 289 -13.76 -27.82 -1.43
CA ILE A 289 -13.44 -28.86 -0.45
C ILE A 289 -12.72 -29.99 -1.19
N VAL A 290 -11.53 -30.35 -0.71
CA VAL A 290 -10.69 -31.41 -1.28
C VAL A 290 -10.38 -32.42 -0.18
N VAL A 291 -10.40 -33.71 -0.51
CA VAL A 291 -9.99 -34.77 0.41
C VAL A 291 -8.51 -35.05 0.20
N VAL A 292 -7.71 -34.86 1.24
CA VAL A 292 -6.27 -35.17 1.26
C VAL A 292 -6.01 -36.09 2.44
N ASP A 293 -5.41 -37.25 2.19
CA ASP A 293 -5.13 -38.27 3.21
C ASP A 293 -6.37 -38.71 4.01
N GLY A 294 -7.54 -38.75 3.36
CA GLY A 294 -8.81 -39.11 4.00
C GLY A 294 -9.48 -37.96 4.77
N GLU A 295 -8.83 -36.79 4.89
CA GLU A 295 -9.38 -35.62 5.57
C GLU A 295 -9.89 -34.57 4.58
N LYS A 296 -11.09 -34.05 4.83
CA LYS A 296 -11.64 -32.91 4.09
C LYS A 296 -10.91 -31.62 4.49
N ARG A 297 -10.38 -30.89 3.51
CA ARG A 297 -9.69 -29.60 3.66
C ARG A 297 -10.29 -28.56 2.71
N ILE A 298 -10.22 -27.30 3.08
CA ILE A 298 -10.71 -26.18 2.26
C ILE A 298 -9.54 -25.56 1.52
N VAL A 299 -9.67 -25.44 0.21
CA VAL A 299 -8.64 -24.87 -0.65
C VAL A 299 -9.26 -23.77 -1.50
N ILE A 300 -8.58 -22.63 -1.56
CA ILE A 300 -8.98 -21.50 -2.40
C ILE A 300 -8.32 -21.62 -3.76
N TYR A 301 -9.14 -21.57 -4.81
CA TYR A 301 -8.73 -21.61 -6.21
C TYR A 301 -9.08 -20.28 -6.89
N SER A 302 -8.27 -19.88 -7.87
CA SER A 302 -8.60 -18.77 -8.76
C SER A 302 -9.73 -19.18 -9.71
N LYS A 303 -10.72 -18.31 -9.87
CA LYS A 303 -11.79 -18.44 -10.87
C LYS A 303 -11.41 -17.76 -12.19
N LEU A 304 -10.70 -16.65 -12.09
CA LEU A 304 -10.28 -15.78 -13.17
C LEU A 304 -8.76 -15.59 -13.10
N PRO A 305 -8.09 -15.18 -14.19
CA PRO A 305 -6.70 -14.73 -14.08
C PRO A 305 -6.61 -13.55 -13.09
N ILE A 306 -5.66 -13.62 -12.17
CA ILE A 306 -5.40 -12.59 -11.15
C ILE A 306 -4.06 -11.97 -11.45
N SER A 307 -4.04 -10.65 -11.63
CA SER A 307 -2.79 -9.92 -11.87
C SER A 307 -2.06 -9.70 -10.56
N LYS A 308 -0.74 -9.50 -10.66
CA LYS A 308 0.07 -9.10 -9.52
C LYS A 308 -0.44 -7.76 -8.97
N GLY A 309 -0.67 -7.70 -7.66
CA GLY A 309 -1.22 -6.54 -6.98
C GLY A 309 -2.74 -6.57 -6.80
N ASP A 310 -3.46 -7.52 -7.40
CA ASP A 310 -4.91 -7.64 -7.23
C ASP A 310 -5.27 -8.23 -5.87
N GLU A 311 -6.37 -7.74 -5.27
CA GLU A 311 -6.93 -8.29 -4.04
C GLU A 311 -7.65 -9.62 -4.32
N ILE A 312 -7.31 -10.65 -3.57
CA ILE A 312 -7.92 -11.98 -3.62
C ILE A 312 -9.25 -11.91 -2.84
N THR A 313 -10.34 -12.32 -3.47
CA THR A 313 -11.69 -12.26 -2.89
C THR A 313 -12.51 -13.49 -3.25
N TYR A 314 -13.43 -13.90 -2.37
CA TYR A 314 -14.38 -14.99 -2.65
C TYR A 314 -15.78 -14.67 -2.11
N ASP A 315 -16.78 -15.43 -2.56
CA ASP A 315 -18.14 -15.31 -2.04
C ASP A 315 -18.27 -16.11 -0.73
N TYR A 316 -18.65 -15.44 0.37
CA TYR A 316 -18.79 -16.06 1.69
C TYR A 316 -20.02 -16.96 1.78
N LYS A 317 -21.04 -16.70 0.94
CA LYS A 317 -22.29 -17.46 0.91
C LYS A 317 -22.94 -17.59 2.30
N PHE A 318 -23.06 -16.47 3.01
CA PHE A 318 -23.78 -16.48 4.29
C PHE A 318 -25.25 -16.89 4.06
N PRO A 319 -25.84 -17.65 5.01
CA PRO A 319 -27.26 -17.95 4.99
C PRO A 319 -28.07 -16.66 5.00
N ILE A 320 -29.23 -16.67 4.34
CA ILE A 320 -30.10 -15.50 4.31
C ILE A 320 -30.77 -15.35 5.66
N GLU A 321 -30.51 -14.23 6.32
CA GLU A 321 -31.08 -13.85 7.62
C GLU A 321 -31.82 -12.50 7.53
N GLU A 322 -32.67 -12.22 8.52
CA GLU A 322 -33.42 -10.96 8.62
C GLU A 322 -32.48 -9.78 8.94
N ASP A 323 -31.52 -10.00 9.83
CA ASP A 323 -30.51 -9.01 10.20
C ASP A 323 -29.46 -8.86 9.09
N LYS A 324 -29.64 -7.86 8.24
CA LYS A 324 -28.77 -7.63 7.07
C LYS A 324 -27.41 -7.05 7.47
N ILE A 325 -26.36 -7.71 7.01
CA ILE A 325 -24.98 -7.24 7.13
C ILE A 325 -24.58 -6.55 5.83
N ASP A 326 -24.25 -5.26 5.91
CA ASP A 326 -23.87 -4.45 4.75
C ASP A 326 -22.65 -5.03 4.00
N CYS A 327 -22.80 -5.21 2.69
CA CYS A 327 -21.70 -5.59 1.82
C CYS A 327 -20.91 -4.35 1.37
N LEU A 328 -19.60 -4.37 1.62
CA LEU A 328 -18.71 -3.24 1.35
C LEU A 328 -17.75 -3.50 0.18
N CYS A 329 -18.01 -4.52 -0.64
CA CYS A 329 -17.10 -4.94 -1.72
C CYS A 329 -16.92 -3.91 -2.84
N GLY A 330 -17.92 -3.05 -3.07
CA GLY A 330 -17.85 -2.01 -4.10
C GLY A 330 -17.94 -2.53 -5.55
N ALA A 331 -18.27 -3.81 -5.76
CA ALA A 331 -18.49 -4.36 -7.09
C ALA A 331 -19.72 -3.72 -7.77
N PRO A 332 -19.71 -3.51 -9.10
CA PRO A 332 -20.82 -2.89 -9.83
C PRO A 332 -22.13 -3.69 -9.70
N GLY A 333 -22.06 -5.02 -9.58
CA GLY A 333 -23.19 -5.91 -9.33
C GLY A 333 -23.35 -6.33 -7.86
N CYS A 334 -22.99 -5.47 -6.90
CA CYS A 334 -23.08 -5.79 -5.48
C CYS A 334 -24.53 -6.02 -5.01
N ARG A 335 -24.76 -7.06 -4.22
CA ARG A 335 -26.07 -7.39 -3.62
C ARG A 335 -26.52 -6.40 -2.53
N GLY A 336 -25.62 -5.57 -2.02
CA GLY A 336 -25.89 -4.65 -0.91
C GLY A 336 -25.74 -5.28 0.48
N SER A 337 -26.03 -6.57 0.64
CA SER A 337 -25.80 -7.34 1.87
C SER A 337 -24.93 -8.59 1.65
N LEU A 338 -24.31 -9.09 2.72
CA LEU A 338 -23.57 -10.35 2.73
C LEU A 338 -24.48 -11.58 2.86
N ASN A 339 -25.63 -11.39 3.51
CA ASN A 339 -26.69 -12.36 3.81
C ASN A 339 -28.05 -11.90 3.27
#